data_AF-A0A3Q8ZGB3-F1
#
_entry.id   AF-A0A3Q8ZGB3-F1
#
_cell.length_a   1.000
_cell.length_b   1.000
_cell.length_c   1.000
_cell.angle_alpha   90.00
_cell.angle_beta   90.00
_cell.angle_gamma   90.00
#
_symmetry.space_group_name_H-M   'P 1'
#
loop_
_entity.id
_entity.type
_entity.pdbx_description
1 polymer ?
#
loop_
_entity_poly.entity_id
_entity_poly.type
_entity_poly.pdbx_seq_one_letter_code
_entity_poly.pdbx_strand_id
1 'polypeptide(L)'
;MHDGEIDLRCPQVVADNAAKGLRLREEFGRGGTEIGVARATELKNREKLAPSTIRRMVSYFARHEIDKRGKNYGNEQNPSAGYIAWLLWGGDEGRAWALELKKKIGNAPDI
;
A
#
# COMPACT_ATOMS: atom_id res chain seq x y z
N MET A 1 -17.29 -16.80 -22.55
CA MET A 1 -16.46 -16.99 -21.34
C MET A 1 -16.68 -15.74 -20.53
N HIS A 2 -17.27 -15.83 -19.33
CA HIS A 2 -17.34 -14.64 -18.47
C HIS A 2 -15.91 -14.40 -18.00
N ASP A 3 -15.23 -13.42 -18.59
CA ASP A 3 -14.00 -12.88 -18.02
C ASP A 3 -14.38 -12.36 -16.63
N GLY A 4 -14.15 -13.19 -15.62
CA GLY A 4 -14.46 -12.87 -14.24
C GLY A 4 -13.67 -11.63 -13.87
N GLU A 5 -14.37 -10.51 -13.75
CA GLU A 5 -13.80 -9.22 -13.48
C GLU A 5 -12.90 -9.31 -12.23
N ILE A 6 -11.60 -9.06 -12.40
CA ILE A 6 -10.65 -9.13 -11.29
C ILE A 6 -11.03 -8.01 -10.30
N ASP A 7 -11.42 -8.39 -9.08
CA ASP A 7 -11.70 -7.40 -8.04
C ASP A 7 -10.40 -6.75 -7.56
N LEU A 8 -10.27 -5.46 -7.84
CA LEU A 8 -9.10 -4.63 -7.49
C LEU A 8 -9.32 -3.84 -6.20
N ARG A 9 -10.35 -4.15 -5.42
CA ARG A 9 -10.51 -3.62 -4.07
C ARG A 9 -9.61 -4.37 -3.10
N CYS A 10 -9.01 -3.65 -2.16
CA CYS A 10 -8.10 -4.27 -1.22
C CYS A 10 -8.86 -5.12 -0.16
N PRO A 11 -8.21 -6.16 0.38
CA PRO A 11 -8.67 -6.86 1.58
C PRO A 11 -8.76 -5.90 2.78
N GLN A 12 -9.56 -6.27 3.79
CA GLN A 12 -9.75 -5.45 5.00
C GLN A 12 -8.43 -5.15 5.72
N VAL A 13 -7.56 -6.15 5.87
CA VAL A 13 -6.25 -5.97 6.54
C VAL A 13 -5.36 -4.91 5.86
N VAL A 14 -5.46 -4.77 4.53
CA VAL A 14 -4.73 -3.74 3.79
C VAL A 14 -5.30 -2.35 4.09
N ALA A 15 -6.62 -2.25 4.18
CA ALA A 15 -7.30 -1.02 4.56
C ALA A 15 -6.97 -0.61 6.01
N ASP A 16 -6.93 -1.58 6.93
CA ASP A 16 -6.59 -1.35 8.34
C ASP A 16 -5.14 -0.87 8.50
N ASN A 17 -4.21 -1.44 7.73
CA ASN A 17 -2.83 -0.97 7.66
C ASN A 17 -2.72 0.47 7.14
N ALA A 18 -3.44 0.79 6.06
CA ALA A 18 -3.48 2.14 5.51
C ALA A 18 -4.05 3.15 6.52
N ALA A 19 -5.12 2.77 7.24
CA ALA A 19 -5.69 3.56 8.32
C ALA A 19 -4.69 3.78 9.47
N LYS A 20 -3.97 2.72 9.87
CA LYS A 20 -2.89 2.83 10.87
C LYS A 20 -1.78 3.76 10.39
N GLY A 21 -1.36 3.67 9.14
CA GLY A 21 -0.36 4.55 8.54
C GLY A 21 -0.77 6.02 8.58
N LEU A 22 -2.03 6.32 8.25
CA LEU A 22 -2.57 7.69 8.33
C LEU A 22 -2.54 8.23 9.76
N ARG A 23 -2.99 7.45 10.74
CA ARG A 23 -2.96 7.85 12.17
C ARG A 23 -1.54 8.12 12.65
N LEU A 24 -0.58 7.24 12.33
CA LEU A 24 0.81 7.43 12.72
C LEU A 24 1.44 8.64 12.02
N ARG A 25 1.08 8.92 10.77
CA ARG A 25 1.55 10.12 10.08
C ARG A 25 1.03 11.39 10.75
N GLU A 26 -0.23 11.41 11.14
CA GLU A 26 -0.85 12.51 11.88
C GLU A 26 -0.16 12.73 13.24
N GLU A 27 0.08 11.66 13.98
CA GLU A 27 0.71 11.71 15.31
C GLU A 27 2.19 12.14 15.27
N PHE A 28 2.98 11.58 14.34
CA PHE A 28 4.44 11.78 14.31
C PHE A 28 4.90 12.81 13.28
N GLY A 29 4.00 13.34 12.45
CA GLY A 29 4.31 14.37 11.45
C GLY A 29 5.29 13.92 10.35
N ARG A 30 5.42 12.62 10.09
CA ARG A 30 6.38 12.06 9.12
C ARG A 30 5.88 10.80 8.41
N GLY A 31 6.54 10.47 7.30
CA GLY A 31 6.25 9.26 6.52
C GLY A 31 5.39 9.53 5.29
N GLY A 32 5.89 9.10 4.14
CA GLY A 32 5.21 9.23 2.85
C GLY A 32 5.15 10.67 2.31
N THR A 33 4.80 10.78 1.03
CA THR A 33 4.42 12.03 0.38
C THR A 33 2.90 12.13 0.28
N GLU A 34 2.37 13.23 -0.25
CA GLU A 34 0.93 13.36 -0.55
C GLU A 34 0.39 12.23 -1.44
N ILE A 35 1.22 11.66 -2.32
CA ILE A 35 0.86 10.46 -3.11
C ILE A 35 0.61 9.25 -2.20
N GLY A 36 1.43 9.09 -1.16
CA GLY A 36 1.24 8.03 -0.16
C GLY A 36 -0.01 8.23 0.68
N VAL A 37 -0.34 9.48 1.03
CA VAL A 37 -1.57 9.83 1.77
C VAL A 37 -2.81 9.56 0.92
N ALA A 38 -2.80 9.98 -0.34
CA ALA A 38 -3.87 9.68 -1.29
C ALA A 38 -4.07 8.17 -1.43
N ARG A 39 -2.98 7.41 -1.62
CA ARG A 39 -3.04 5.94 -1.70
C ARG A 39 -3.61 5.31 -0.43
N ALA A 40 -3.18 5.76 0.74
CA ALA A 40 -3.70 5.26 1.99
C ALA A 40 -5.20 5.54 2.14
N THR A 41 -5.67 6.68 1.64
CA THR A 41 -7.09 7.04 1.64
C THR A 41 -7.90 6.12 0.73
N GLU A 42 -7.45 5.90 -0.52
CA GLU A 42 -8.06 4.95 -1.47
C GLU A 42 -8.16 3.54 -0.85
N LEU A 43 -7.07 3.06 -0.24
CA LEU A 43 -7.00 1.74 0.41
C LEU A 43 -7.91 1.64 1.64
N LYS A 44 -7.87 2.64 2.53
CA LYS A 44 -8.73 2.70 3.73
C LYS A 44 -10.21 2.60 3.36
N ASN A 45 -10.60 3.31 2.30
CA ASN A 45 -11.99 3.32 1.81
C ASN A 45 -12.33 2.07 0.98
N ARG A 46 -11.35 1.19 0.73
CA ARG A 46 -11.46 0.00 -0.12
C ARG A 46 -11.99 0.33 -1.52
N GLU A 47 -11.54 1.46 -2.06
CA GLU A 47 -11.87 1.87 -3.42
C GLU A 47 -11.33 0.86 -4.44
N LYS A 48 -12.02 0.74 -5.56
CA LYS A 48 -11.56 -0.12 -6.66
C LYS A 48 -10.39 0.58 -7.35
N LEU A 49 -9.22 -0.05 -7.28
CA LEU A 49 -7.99 0.49 -7.82
C LEU A 49 -7.86 0.23 -9.33
N ALA A 50 -7.19 1.13 -10.04
CA ALA A 50 -6.81 0.89 -11.43
C ALA A 50 -5.65 -0.12 -11.55
N PRO A 51 -5.57 -0.91 -12.63
CA PRO A 51 -4.45 -1.84 -12.89
C PRO A 51 -3.05 -1.19 -12.80
N SER A 52 -2.87 0.00 -13.39
CA SER A 52 -1.61 0.76 -13.28
C SER A 52 -1.26 1.14 -11.85
N THR A 53 -2.28 1.40 -11.03
CA THR A 53 -2.15 1.74 -9.63
C THR A 53 -1.65 0.53 -8.81
N ILE A 54 -2.07 -0.69 -9.14
CA ILE A 54 -1.49 -1.94 -8.57
C ILE A 54 -0.02 -2.08 -8.97
N ARG A 55 0.32 -1.87 -10.25
CA ARG A 55 1.73 -1.94 -10.72
C ARG A 55 2.60 -0.93 -9.97
N ARG A 56 2.09 0.28 -9.72
CA ARG A 56 2.78 1.31 -8.93
C ARG A 56 3.04 0.86 -7.49
N MET A 57 2.09 0.17 -6.86
CA MET A 57 2.29 -0.41 -5.52
C MET A 57 3.44 -1.41 -5.52
N VAL A 58 3.49 -2.32 -6.49
CA VAL A 58 4.60 -3.29 -6.61
C VAL A 58 5.96 -2.58 -6.76
N SER A 59 6.05 -1.58 -7.63
CA SER A 59 7.28 -0.79 -7.80
C SER A 59 7.64 0.04 -6.56
N TYR A 60 6.66 0.48 -5.78
CA TYR A 60 6.88 1.14 -4.51
C TYR A 60 7.53 0.18 -3.51
N PHE A 61 6.91 -0.98 -3.27
CA PHE A 61 7.39 -1.95 -2.29
C PHE A 61 8.78 -2.49 -2.62
N ALA A 62 9.07 -2.74 -3.90
CA ALA A 62 10.39 -3.22 -4.32
C ALA A 62 11.52 -2.22 -4.00
N ARG A 63 11.27 -0.91 -4.12
CA ARG A 63 12.27 0.13 -3.85
C ARG A 63 12.45 0.41 -2.36
N HIS A 64 11.39 0.28 -1.57
CA HIS A 64 11.37 0.63 -0.15
C HIS A 64 11.53 -0.57 0.78
N GLU A 65 11.77 -1.78 0.26
CA GLU A 65 12.07 -2.95 1.08
C GLU A 65 13.34 -2.74 1.92
N ILE A 66 14.28 -1.93 1.43
CA ILE A 66 15.49 -1.54 2.16
C ILE A 66 15.19 -0.73 3.43
N ASP A 67 14.08 0.02 3.46
CA ASP A 67 13.69 0.85 4.61
C ASP A 67 13.40 0.01 5.86
N LYS A 68 13.07 -1.28 5.67
CA LYS A 68 12.90 -2.24 6.77
C LYS A 68 14.13 -2.41 7.65
N ARG A 69 15.31 -2.13 7.10
CA ARG A 69 16.60 -2.19 7.82
C ARG A 69 16.92 -0.90 8.56
N GLY A 70 16.11 0.13 8.40
CA GLY A 70 16.28 1.42 9.06
C GLY A 70 16.01 1.35 10.56
N LYS A 71 16.64 2.26 11.32
CA LYS A 71 16.42 2.39 12.76
C LYS A 71 14.94 2.64 13.07
N ASN A 72 14.43 1.98 14.11
CA ASN A 72 13.04 2.08 14.58
C ASN A 72 11.98 1.66 13.56
N TYR A 73 12.32 0.86 12.55
CA TYR A 73 11.31 0.27 11.68
C TYR A 73 10.38 -0.62 12.51
N GLY A 74 9.07 -0.37 12.45
CA GLY A 74 8.07 -1.10 13.23
C GLY A 74 8.04 -0.81 14.73
N ASN A 75 8.79 0.18 15.23
CA ASN A 75 8.74 0.55 16.64
C ASN A 75 7.36 1.14 17.00
N GLU A 76 6.73 0.64 18.06
CA GLU A 76 5.35 1.01 18.43
C GLU A 76 5.23 2.42 19.01
N GLN A 77 6.28 2.94 19.64
CA GLN A 77 6.29 4.23 20.34
C GLN A 77 6.91 5.35 19.49
N ASN A 78 7.80 5.00 18.57
CA ASN A 78 8.54 5.95 17.74
C ASN A 78 8.87 5.36 16.36
N PRO A 79 7.84 5.02 15.55
CA PRO A 79 8.02 4.32 14.28
C PRO A 79 8.80 5.17 13.26
N SER A 80 9.70 4.54 12.51
CA SER A 80 10.45 5.23 11.46
C SER A 80 9.53 5.80 10.35
N ALA A 81 9.99 6.84 9.66
CA ALA A 81 9.26 7.39 8.51
C ALA A 81 9.03 6.34 7.41
N GLY A 82 9.99 5.42 7.22
CA GLY A 82 9.87 4.29 6.29
C GLY A 82 8.78 3.30 6.69
N TYR A 83 8.62 3.00 7.99
CA TYR A 83 7.53 2.14 8.46
C TYR A 83 6.16 2.80 8.27
N ILE A 84 6.03 4.08 8.61
CA ILE A 84 4.78 4.83 8.38
C ILE A 84 4.44 4.84 6.89
N ALA A 85 5.41 5.17 6.03
CA ALA A 85 5.22 5.14 4.58
C ALA A 85 4.82 3.73 4.09
N TRP A 86 5.44 2.68 4.61
CA TRP A 86 5.09 1.31 4.27
C TRP A 86 3.63 0.96 4.61
N LEU A 87 3.15 1.40 5.78
CA LEU A 87 1.75 1.22 6.18
C LEU A 87 0.78 2.03 5.32
N LEU A 88 1.14 3.26 4.90
CA LEU A 88 0.31 4.05 3.97
C LEU A 88 0.03 3.31 2.65
N TRP A 89 0.96 2.46 2.21
CA TRP A 89 0.80 1.64 1.02
C TRP A 89 0.13 0.28 1.30
N GLY A 90 -0.27 0.01 2.54
CA GLY A 90 -1.02 -1.19 2.94
C GLY A 90 -0.20 -2.25 3.65
N GLY A 91 1.06 -1.96 4.00
CA GLY A 91 1.89 -2.90 4.76
C GLY A 91 2.33 -4.13 3.97
N ASP A 92 2.74 -5.17 4.70
CA ASP A 92 3.19 -6.43 4.10
C ASP A 92 2.06 -7.18 3.38
N GLU A 93 0.85 -7.06 3.90
CA GLU A 93 -0.38 -7.58 3.30
C GLU A 93 -0.70 -6.83 2.00
N GLY A 94 -0.49 -5.51 1.96
CA GLY A 94 -0.61 -4.70 0.75
C GLY A 94 0.40 -5.10 -0.32
N ARG A 95 1.65 -5.40 0.08
CA ARG A 95 2.69 -5.92 -0.82
C ARG A 95 2.31 -7.28 -1.39
N ALA A 96 1.91 -8.22 -0.54
CA ALA A 96 1.51 -9.56 -0.97
C ALA A 96 0.30 -9.50 -1.92
N TRP A 97 -0.71 -8.72 -1.56
CA TRP A 97 -1.90 -8.50 -2.38
C TRP A 97 -1.58 -7.90 -3.75
N ALA A 98 -0.75 -6.84 -3.80
CA ALA A 98 -0.38 -6.20 -5.05
C ALA A 98 0.44 -7.13 -5.97
N LEU A 99 1.33 -7.96 -5.40
CA LEU A 99 2.09 -8.96 -6.16
C LEU A 99 1.18 -10.03 -6.77
N GLU A 100 0.19 -10.52 -6.01
CA GLU A 100 -0.80 -11.48 -6.50
C GLU A 100 -1.68 -10.89 -7.61
N LEU A 101 -2.18 -9.67 -7.43
CA LEU A 101 -2.97 -9.01 -8.47
C LEU A 101 -2.14 -8.72 -9.73
N LYS A 102 -0.88 -8.33 -9.60
CA LYS A 102 0.00 -8.10 -10.77
C LYS A 102 0.12 -9.36 -11.64
N LYS A 103 0.19 -10.56 -11.04
CA LYS A 103 0.22 -11.83 -11.79
C LYS A 103 -1.08 -12.04 -12.59
N LYS A 104 -2.22 -11.68 -12.02
CA LYS A 104 -3.55 -11.85 -12.64
C LYS A 104 -3.83 -10.82 -13.75
N ILE A 105 -3.40 -9.58 -13.54
CA ILE A 105 -3.58 -8.47 -14.50
C ILE A 105 -2.62 -8.57 -15.68
N GLY A 106 -1.42 -9.12 -15.48
CA GLY A 106 -0.37 -9.13 -16.50
C GLY A 106 -0.02 -7.71 -16.97
N ASN A 107 0.04 -7.54 -18.30
CA ASN A 107 0.30 -6.26 -18.97
C ASN A 107 -0.98 -5.54 -19.43
N ALA A 108 -2.17 -5.96 -18.97
CA ALA A 108 -3.43 -5.37 -19.41
C ALA A 108 -3.42 -3.84 -19.20
N PRO A 109 -3.74 -3.02 -20.22
CA PRO A 109 -3.80 -1.57 -20.09
C PRO A 109 -4.93 -1.15 -19.15
N ASP A 110 -4.91 0.11 -18.71
CA ASP A 110 -6.08 0.68 -18.04
C ASP A 110 -7.18 0.83 -19.11
N ILE A 111 -8.33 0.17 -18.90
CA ILE A 111 -9.49 0.13 -19.82
C ILE A 111 -10.44 1.26 -19.46
#